data_AF-A0AAW0WUJ2-F1
#
_entry.id   AF-A0AAW0WUJ2-F1
#
_cell.length_a   1.000
_cell.length_b   1.000
_cell.length_c   1.000
_cell.angle_alpha   90.00
_cell.angle_beta   90.00
_cell.angle_gamma   90.00
#
_symmetry.space_group_name_H-M   'P 1'
#
loop_
_entity.id
_entity.type
_entity.pdbx_description
1 polymer ?
#
loop_
_entity_poly.entity_id
_entity_poly.type
_entity_poly.pdbx_seq_one_letter_code
_entity_poly.pdbx_strand_id
1 'polypeptide(L)'
;MVTRLLEASVRDPSKGKRHPKRWFVPPAEMRFDQDLMPAEWDAWLRNRRSEPPSESELKENLIIATMKKQNADNLSNEDGRKVISAEKISKTSFPVYDEYEKTPGEGLKYK
;
A
#
# COMPACT_ATOMS: atom_id res chain seq x y z
N MET A 1 15.54 -16.55 9.32
CA MET A 1 16.03 -15.16 9.54
C MET A 1 15.11 -14.52 10.56
N VAL A 2 15.60 -14.17 11.74
CA VAL A 2 14.79 -13.61 12.84
C VAL A 2 14.97 -12.10 12.82
N THR A 3 13.92 -11.36 12.50
CA THR A 3 13.90 -9.89 12.51
C THR A 3 13.71 -9.39 13.95
N ARG A 4 14.69 -8.63 14.45
CA ARG A 4 14.68 -8.07 15.82
C ARG A 4 13.94 -6.72 15.83
N LEU A 5 13.02 -6.52 16.79
CA LEU A 5 12.25 -5.28 16.97
C LEU A 5 12.44 -4.72 18.39
N LEU A 6 12.58 -3.40 18.51
CA LEU A 6 12.75 -2.65 19.76
C LEU A 6 11.61 -1.64 19.90
N GLU A 7 10.83 -1.71 20.99
CA GLU A 7 9.82 -0.71 21.34
C GLU A 7 10.41 0.39 22.25
N ALA A 8 10.12 1.66 21.96
CA ALA A 8 10.46 2.78 22.82
C ALA A 8 9.22 3.36 23.54
N SER A 9 9.29 3.37 24.87
CA SER A 9 8.25 3.74 25.83
C SER A 9 7.94 5.25 25.92
N VAL A 10 6.72 5.52 26.43
CA VAL A 10 6.07 6.75 26.99
C VAL A 10 6.38 8.15 26.39
N ARG A 11 5.31 8.94 26.19
CA ARG A 11 5.32 10.27 25.56
C ARG A 11 5.87 11.34 26.53
N ASP A 12 6.82 12.14 26.05
CA ASP A 12 7.43 13.27 26.75
C ASP A 12 7.31 14.51 25.83
N PRO A 13 6.52 15.54 26.19
CA PRO A 13 6.15 16.65 25.30
C PRO A 13 7.28 17.65 25.02
N SER A 14 8.40 17.60 25.75
CA SER A 14 9.51 18.56 25.59
C SER A 14 10.46 18.28 24.41
N LYS A 15 10.32 17.16 23.67
CA LYS A 15 11.34 16.68 22.71
C LYS A 15 11.10 16.99 21.22
N GLY A 16 10.12 17.83 20.85
CA GLY A 16 9.87 18.20 19.45
C GLY A 16 9.41 17.03 18.54
N LYS A 17 9.42 17.22 17.20
CA LYS A 17 9.01 16.19 16.20
C LYS A 17 9.93 14.96 16.34
N ARG A 18 9.44 13.90 17.01
CA ARG A 18 10.23 12.67 17.24
C ARG A 18 10.30 11.81 15.98
N HIS A 19 11.45 11.17 15.77
CA HIS A 19 11.68 10.13 14.76
C HIS A 19 10.59 9.05 14.79
N PRO A 20 10.29 8.40 13.64
CA PRO A 20 9.30 7.34 13.59
C PRO A 20 9.64 6.24 14.61
N LYS A 21 8.69 5.94 15.50
CA LYS A 21 8.86 4.94 16.58
C LYS A 21 8.99 3.51 16.08
N ARG A 22 8.64 3.26 14.82
CA ARG A 22 8.56 1.94 14.20
C ARG A 22 9.23 2.03 12.84
N TRP A 23 10.20 1.18 12.57
CA TRP A 23 10.90 1.11 11.29
C TRP A 23 11.15 -0.34 10.88
N PHE A 24 11.29 -0.55 9.59
CA PHE A 24 11.63 -1.83 8.98
C PHE A 24 13.01 -1.73 8.34
N VAL A 25 13.84 -2.75 8.53
CA VAL A 25 15.15 -2.85 7.88
C VAL A 25 15.03 -3.90 6.77
N PRO A 26 15.10 -3.51 5.50
CA PRO A 26 15.03 -4.45 4.40
C PRO A 26 16.19 -5.45 4.43
N PRO A 27 15.99 -6.69 3.96
CA PRO A 27 17.06 -7.68 3.87
C PRO A 27 18.18 -7.32 2.88
N ALA A 28 17.89 -6.47 1.89
CA ALA A 28 18.84 -5.98 0.89
C ALA A 28 18.71 -4.47 0.73
N GLU A 29 19.84 -3.77 0.69
CA GLU A 29 19.92 -2.30 0.74
C GLU A 29 19.17 -1.55 -0.38
N MET A 30 18.80 -2.24 -1.46
CA MET A 30 18.07 -1.65 -2.59
C MET A 30 16.68 -2.24 -2.84
N ARG A 31 16.19 -3.16 -2.00
CA ARG A 31 14.85 -3.76 -2.15
C ARG A 31 13.91 -3.23 -1.08
N PHE A 32 13.37 -2.05 -1.34
CA PHE A 32 12.34 -1.40 -0.52
C PHE A 32 10.91 -1.70 -1.03
N ASP A 33 10.73 -2.77 -1.80
CA ASP A 33 9.44 -3.10 -2.39
C ASP A 33 8.43 -3.37 -1.27
N GLN A 34 7.39 -2.55 -1.21
CA GLN A 34 6.32 -2.64 -0.23
C GLN A 34 5.59 -3.99 -0.31
N ASP A 35 5.63 -4.64 -1.48
CA ASP A 35 5.04 -5.95 -1.75
C ASP A 35 5.73 -7.09 -0.99
N LEU A 36 6.95 -6.90 -0.49
CA LEU A 36 7.68 -7.91 0.29
C LEU A 36 7.23 -7.98 1.75
N MET A 37 6.41 -7.03 2.21
CA MET A 37 6.00 -6.93 3.61
C MET A 37 4.58 -7.50 3.82
N PRO A 38 4.38 -8.40 4.81
CA PRO A 38 3.04 -8.81 5.20
C PRO A 38 2.17 -7.63 5.61
N ALA A 39 0.87 -7.68 5.29
CA ALA A 39 -0.07 -6.58 5.50
C ALA A 39 -0.20 -6.18 6.98
N GLU A 40 -0.02 -7.14 7.89
CA GLU A 40 -0.09 -6.97 9.33
C GLU A 40 1.07 -6.13 9.85
N TRP A 41 2.27 -6.37 9.32
CA TRP A 41 3.46 -5.57 9.62
C TRP A 41 3.32 -4.15 9.08
N ASP A 42 2.78 -3.98 7.87
CA ASP A 42 2.50 -2.65 7.32
C ASP A 42 1.48 -1.89 8.18
N ALA A 43 0.42 -2.57 8.66
CA ALA A 43 -0.55 -1.98 9.56
C ALA A 43 0.05 -1.56 10.91
N TRP A 44 0.97 -2.36 11.46
CA TRP A 44 1.64 -2.00 12.70
C TRP A 44 2.66 -0.85 12.51
N LEU A 45 3.50 -0.88 11.47
CA LEU A 45 4.46 0.20 11.19
C LEU A 45 3.77 1.54 10.95
N ARG A 46 2.58 1.52 10.33
CA ARG A 46 1.74 2.70 10.08
C ARG A 46 0.86 3.10 11.27
N ASN A 47 1.07 2.50 12.44
CA ASN A 47 0.31 2.74 13.67
C ASN A 47 -1.21 2.51 13.53
N ARG A 48 -1.67 1.71 12.56
CA ARG A 48 -3.06 1.28 12.47
C ARG A 48 -3.37 0.18 13.49
N ARG A 49 -2.36 -0.59 13.88
CA ARG A 49 -2.41 -1.56 14.99
C ARG A 49 -1.59 -1.07 16.18
N SER A 50 -2.13 -1.29 17.38
CA SER A 50 -1.41 -1.00 18.63
C SER A 50 -0.28 -2.01 18.83
N GLU A 51 -0.61 -3.30 18.74
CA GLU A 51 0.30 -4.41 18.99
C GLU A 51 0.89 -4.97 17.69
N PRO A 52 2.15 -5.46 17.71
CA PRO A 52 2.75 -6.13 16.57
C PRO A 52 2.02 -7.45 16.29
N PRO A 53 2.01 -7.91 15.03
CA PRO A 53 1.43 -9.21 14.69
C PRO A 53 2.17 -10.36 15.37
N SER A 54 1.43 -11.43 15.69
CA SER A 54 1.99 -12.66 16.26
C SER A 54 2.49 -13.62 15.18
N GLU A 55 3.41 -14.52 15.52
CA GLU A 55 3.91 -15.52 14.57
C GLU A 55 2.83 -16.52 14.12
N SER A 56 1.90 -16.87 15.01
CA SER A 56 0.78 -17.76 14.67
C SER A 56 -0.18 -17.09 13.68
N GLU A 57 -0.54 -15.83 13.92
CA GLU A 57 -1.38 -15.04 13.02
C GLU A 57 -0.78 -14.95 11.62
N LEU A 58 0.53 -14.66 11.53
CA LEU A 58 1.24 -14.59 10.25
C LEU A 58 1.20 -15.91 9.48
N LYS A 59 1.31 -17.05 10.18
CA LYS A 59 1.23 -18.39 9.56
C LYS A 59 -0.18 -18.70 9.07
N GLU A 60 -1.19 -18.42 9.88
CA GLU A 60 -2.59 -18.64 9.52
C GLU A 60 -2.97 -17.80 8.29
N ASN A 61 -2.60 -16.53 8.28
CA ASN A 61 -2.89 -15.64 7.15
C ASN A 61 -2.15 -16.05 5.88
N LEU A 62 -0.92 -16.56 6.00
CA LEU A 62 -0.18 -17.12 4.87
C LEU A 62 -0.91 -18.33 4.28
N ILE A 63 -1.42 -19.24 5.12
CA ILE A 63 -2.19 -20.40 4.67
C ILE A 63 -3.47 -19.95 3.94
N ILE A 64 -4.18 -18.96 4.49
CA ILE A 64 -5.38 -18.41 3.85
C ILE A 64 -5.04 -17.77 2.50
N ALA A 65 -3.93 -17.04 2.41
CA ALA A 65 -3.50 -16.39 1.17
C ALA A 65 -3.13 -17.41 0.08
N THR A 66 -2.42 -18.48 0.44
CA THR A 66 -2.08 -19.55 -0.52
C THR A 66 -3.33 -20.31 -0.97
N MET A 67 -4.25 -20.62 -0.05
CA MET A 67 -5.52 -21.27 -0.38
C MET A 67 -6.37 -20.40 -1.32
N LYS A 68 -6.48 -19.10 -1.04
CA LYS A 68 -7.21 -18.15 -1.92
C LYS A 68 -6.61 -18.09 -3.31
N LYS A 69 -5.28 -18.11 -3.41
CA LYS A 69 -4.59 -18.14 -4.70
C LYS A 69 -4.96 -19.39 -5.51
N GLN A 70 -4.87 -20.57 -4.89
CA GLN A 70 -5.23 -21.83 -5.54
C GLN A 70 -6.70 -21.85 -5.97
N ASN A 71 -7.61 -21.38 -5.11
CA ASN A 71 -9.04 -21.32 -5.44
C ASN A 71 -9.32 -20.33 -6.58
N ALA A 72 -8.64 -19.19 -6.61
CA ALA A 72 -8.76 -18.21 -7.68
C ALA A 72 -8.23 -18.77 -9.01
N ASP A 73 -7.12 -19.51 -8.99
CA ASP A 73 -6.56 -20.17 -10.17
C ASP A 73 -7.54 -21.23 -10.71
N ASN A 74 -8.11 -22.07 -9.83
CA ASN A 74 -9.13 -23.06 -10.20
C ASN A 74 -10.37 -22.41 -10.81
N LEU A 75 -10.92 -21.37 -10.15
CA LEU A 75 -12.09 -20.65 -10.64
C LEU A 75 -11.84 -19.98 -12.00
N SER A 76 -10.64 -19.42 -12.21
CA SER A 76 -10.26 -18.83 -13.50
C SER A 76 -10.21 -19.88 -14.61
N ASN A 77 -9.86 -21.13 -14.30
CA ASN A 77 -9.86 -22.21 -15.27
C ASN A 77 -11.29 -22.68 -15.59
N GLU A 78 -12.17 -22.75 -14.58
CA GLU A 78 -13.55 -23.20 -14.72
C GLU A 78 -14.45 -22.20 -15.46
N ASP A 79 -14.39 -20.92 -15.10
CA ASP A 79 -15.26 -19.89 -15.67
C ASP A 79 -14.83 -19.41 -17.06
N GLY A 80 -13.64 -19.80 -17.53
CA GLY A 80 -13.05 -19.33 -18.80
C GLY A 80 -12.79 -17.82 -18.88
N ARG A 81 -13.18 -17.07 -17.85
CA ARG A 81 -12.93 -15.65 -17.68
C ARG A 81 -11.50 -15.48 -17.17
N LYS A 82 -10.57 -15.23 -18.09
CA LYS A 82 -9.27 -14.66 -17.70
C LYS A 82 -9.55 -13.36 -16.97
N VAL A 83 -9.03 -13.23 -15.75
CA VAL A 83 -8.95 -11.93 -15.07
C VAL A 83 -8.13 -11.06 -16.01
N ILE A 84 -8.81 -10.20 -16.77
CA ILE A 84 -8.15 -9.17 -17.56
C ILE A 84 -7.43 -8.33 -16.51
N SER A 85 -6.11 -8.47 -16.41
CA SER A 85 -5.28 -7.58 -15.60
C SER A 85 -5.74 -6.19 -15.99
N ALA A 86 -6.31 -5.42 -15.04
CA ALA A 86 -6.89 -4.13 -15.35
C ALA A 86 -5.83 -3.34 -16.14
N GLU A 87 -5.98 -3.32 -17.46
CA GLU A 87 -5.17 -2.49 -18.32
C GLU A 87 -5.33 -1.12 -17.71
N LYS A 88 -4.20 -0.47 -17.41
CA LYS A 88 -4.21 0.85 -16.76
C LYS A 88 -5.17 1.69 -17.58
N ILE A 89 -6.41 1.83 -17.11
CA ILE A 89 -7.42 2.63 -17.75
C ILE A 89 -6.76 3.99 -17.71
N SER A 90 -6.25 4.44 -18.85
CA SER A 90 -5.60 5.72 -18.98
C SER A 90 -6.59 6.68 -18.37
N LYS A 91 -6.24 7.31 -17.23
CA LYS A 91 -7.14 8.18 -16.47
C LYS A 91 -7.92 8.98 -17.50
N THR A 92 -9.19 8.64 -17.68
CA THR A 92 -9.99 9.26 -18.73
C THR A 92 -9.90 10.74 -18.46
N SER A 93 -9.38 11.52 -19.42
CA SER A 93 -9.24 12.96 -19.26
C SER A 93 -10.57 13.49 -18.74
N PHE A 94 -10.52 14.30 -17.68
CA PHE A 94 -11.70 14.90 -17.07
C PHE A 94 -12.61 15.48 -18.17
N PRO A 95 -13.95 15.41 -18.06
CA PRO A 95 -14.83 15.96 -19.08
C PRO A 95 -14.47 17.42 -19.34
N VAL A 96 -14.11 17.69 -20.59
CA VAL A 96 -13.75 19.02 -21.08
C VAL A 96 -15.03 19.60 -21.66
N TYR A 97 -15.53 20.66 -21.03
CA TYR A 97 -16.67 21.40 -21.58
C TYR A 97 -16.14 22.60 -22.37
N ASP A 98 -16.72 22.83 -23.54
CA ASP A 98 -16.31 23.92 -24.44
C ASP A 98 -16.64 25.31 -23.87
N GLU A 99 -17.50 25.38 -22.86
CA GLU A 99 -17.91 26.62 -22.18
C GLU A 99 -16.88 27.18 -21.18
N TYR A 100 -15.89 26.38 -20.77
CA TYR A 100 -14.86 26.82 -19.82
C TYR A 100 -13.51 27.04 -20.49
N GLU A 101 -12.80 28.06 -20.01
CA GLU A 101 -11.41 28.32 -20.41
C GLU A 101 -10.50 27.15 -19.99
N LYS A 102 -9.72 26.64 -20.96
CA LYS A 102 -8.71 25.59 -20.73
C LYS A 102 -7.41 26.19 -20.21
N THR A 103 -7.06 27.38 -20.69
CA THR A 103 -5.92 28.16 -20.20
C THR A 103 -6.39 29.55 -19.79
N PRO A 104 -6.04 30.03 -18.59
CA PRO A 104 -6.53 31.30 -18.09
C PRO A 104 -6.02 32.45 -18.95
N GLY A 105 -6.94 33.28 -19.48
CA GLY A 105 -6.62 34.47 -20.27
C GLY A 105 -6.50 34.24 -21.78
N GLU A 106 -6.83 33.05 -22.27
CA GLU A 106 -6.87 32.73 -23.70
C GLU A 106 -8.07 33.43 -24.36
N GLY A 107 -7.81 34.59 -25.00
CA GLY A 107 -8.84 35.37 -25.71
C GLY A 107 -8.93 36.84 -25.28
N LEU A 108 -8.26 37.22 -24.18
CA LEU A 108 -8.17 38.62 -23.78
C LEU A 108 -7.07 39.32 -24.59
N LYS A 109 -7.45 39.96 -25.70
CA LYS A 109 -6.59 40.97 -26.35
C LYS A 109 -6.59 42.21 -25.47
N TYR A 110 -5.51 42.43 -24.72
CA TYR A 110 -5.28 43.71 -24.07
C TYR A 110 -5.27 44.81 -25.15
N LYS A 111 -6.09 45.83 -24.94
CA LYS A 111 -6.19 47.02 -25.79
C LYS A 111 -5.12 48.03 -25.44
#